data_AF-A0A7W0FAU4-F1
#
_entry.id   AF-A0A7W0FAU4-F1
#
_cell.length_a   1.000
_cell.length_b   1.000
_cell.length_c   1.000
_cell.angle_alpha   90.00
_cell.angle_beta   90.00
_cell.angle_gamma   90.00
#
_symmetry.space_group_name_H-M   'P 1'
#
loop_
_entity.id
_entity.type
_entity.pdbx_description
1 polymer ?
#
loop_
_entity_poly.entity_id
_entity_poly.type
_entity_poly.pdbx_seq_one_letter_code
_entity_poly.pdbx_strand_id
1 'polypeptide(L)'
;MRKSAIFLIFTLVVSGLRADFSVNNWKSVGIIIFPPSVKSDYGKLLLTPEIYDASEKSLADARIINGEGGEVPYTLLVLSEKRKTDYLSAKILDFGCTSSETSFDLYMGEGVAAHNRIKLQTPAENFAYSLWLESSNDKKKWKIIKKNGWLFDVTTDDYRSQHLQISYPDSTANYLRVHIKTKDAGALQITGAEVFRETVMPAQEIKYGYTVESTGVKDGVSWMELKFDYKNIPVSRLYLTAADKNYQRHVKIMIPGDKDKPWRQIAEGTVWKFDTGRYPDENSRIDFNETDVSKLRVEIHNGDNAPLKNTQITACGARKEIYFPGGGAKPYKLFLGNTNARHPGYDMASFFKHIDKANIMDCGLGVIKENKLFAPDDPRPWLEKHPLVFRAILIAVCLLLGFIFLRRSSEIAKGPGVES
;
A
#
# COMPACT_ATOMS: atom_id res chain seq x y z
N MET A 1 -46.36 -30.89 -49.51
CA MET A 1 -46.14 -31.88 -48.42
C MET A 1 -44.70 -31.83 -47.96
N ARG A 2 -44.46 -32.18 -46.69
CA ARG A 2 -43.21 -32.10 -45.89
C ARG A 2 -42.85 -30.73 -45.29
N LYS A 3 -43.40 -30.49 -44.10
CA LYS A 3 -42.78 -29.63 -43.08
C LYS A 3 -41.76 -30.49 -42.32
N SER A 4 -40.49 -30.13 -42.35
CA SER A 4 -39.44 -30.74 -41.52
C SER A 4 -39.40 -30.00 -40.18
N ALA A 5 -39.67 -30.71 -39.09
CA ALA A 5 -39.52 -30.20 -37.74
C ALA A 5 -38.05 -30.31 -37.32
N ILE A 6 -37.43 -29.19 -36.94
CA ILE A 6 -36.11 -29.13 -36.33
C ILE A 6 -36.32 -29.23 -34.82
N PHE A 7 -35.88 -30.34 -34.23
CA PHE A 7 -35.87 -30.53 -32.78
C PHE A 7 -34.55 -29.94 -32.25
N LEU A 8 -34.61 -28.79 -31.58
CA LEU A 8 -33.47 -28.18 -30.90
C LEU A 8 -33.38 -28.79 -29.49
N ILE A 9 -32.45 -29.72 -29.29
CA ILE A 9 -32.15 -30.28 -27.97
C ILE A 9 -31.29 -29.24 -27.23
N PHE A 10 -31.88 -28.56 -26.26
CA PHE A 10 -31.14 -27.74 -25.30
C PHE A 10 -30.54 -28.67 -24.24
N THR A 11 -29.26 -29.04 -24.40
CA THR A 11 -28.49 -29.68 -23.33
C THR A 11 -28.22 -28.64 -22.25
N LEU A 12 -28.97 -28.75 -21.16
CA LEU A 12 -28.76 -27.98 -19.94
C LEU A 12 -27.42 -28.45 -19.33
N VAL A 13 -26.34 -27.71 -19.58
CA VAL A 13 -25.07 -27.91 -18.89
C VAL A 13 -25.26 -27.38 -17.47
N VAL A 14 -25.53 -28.29 -16.53
CA VAL A 14 -25.45 -28.00 -15.11
C VAL A 14 -23.97 -27.86 -14.76
N SER A 15 -23.46 -26.62 -14.81
CA SER A 15 -22.15 -26.29 -14.26
C SER A 15 -22.24 -26.40 -12.74
N GLY A 16 -21.88 -27.57 -12.21
CA GLY A 16 -21.59 -27.71 -10.79
C GLY A 16 -20.55 -26.67 -10.40
N LEU A 17 -20.89 -25.82 -9.44
CA LEU A 17 -19.96 -24.91 -8.77
C LEU A 17 -18.89 -25.75 -8.08
N ARG A 18 -17.86 -26.16 -8.82
CA ARG A 18 -16.60 -26.59 -8.23
C ARG A 18 -15.90 -25.35 -7.72
N ALA A 19 -15.37 -25.43 -6.50
CA ALA A 19 -14.43 -24.45 -5.98
C ALA A 19 -13.40 -24.11 -7.06
N ASP A 20 -13.02 -22.83 -7.16
CA ASP A 20 -12.01 -22.29 -8.08
C ASP A 20 -10.60 -22.70 -7.62
N PHE A 21 -10.42 -23.99 -7.35
CA PHE A 21 -9.17 -24.58 -6.95
C PHE A 21 -8.93 -25.86 -7.75
N SER A 22 -7.94 -25.79 -8.63
CA SER A 22 -7.37 -26.94 -9.31
C SER A 22 -5.87 -26.91 -9.06
N VAL A 23 -5.36 -27.93 -8.37
CA VAL A 23 -3.98 -27.97 -7.86
C VAL A 23 -2.93 -27.70 -8.93
N ASN A 24 -3.21 -28.00 -10.20
CA ASN A 24 -2.33 -27.80 -11.33
C ASN A 24 -2.13 -26.33 -11.74
N ASN A 25 -2.99 -25.41 -11.29
CA ASN A 25 -2.93 -24.00 -11.66
C ASN A 25 -2.05 -23.16 -10.71
N TRP A 26 -1.57 -23.74 -9.61
CA TRP A 26 -0.73 -23.05 -8.62
C TRP A 26 0.73 -23.50 -8.73
N LYS A 27 1.64 -22.54 -8.88
CA LYS A 27 3.09 -22.77 -9.10
C LYS A 27 3.80 -23.30 -7.86
N SER A 28 3.38 -22.86 -6.68
CA SER A 28 4.14 -23.03 -5.45
C SER A 28 3.26 -23.53 -4.32
N VAL A 29 3.85 -24.30 -3.40
CA VAL A 29 3.17 -24.82 -2.22
C VAL A 29 4.09 -24.85 -1.01
N GLY A 30 3.56 -24.43 0.15
CA GLY A 30 4.20 -24.55 1.46
C GLY A 30 3.31 -25.34 2.43
N ILE A 31 3.92 -26.13 3.32
CA ILE A 31 3.18 -26.85 4.38
C ILE A 31 3.01 -25.92 5.58
N ILE A 32 1.78 -25.75 6.06
CA ILE A 32 1.52 -25.00 7.30
C ILE A 32 1.80 -25.90 8.49
N ILE A 33 2.74 -25.47 9.34
CA ILE A 33 3.25 -26.21 10.49
C ILE A 33 2.56 -25.69 11.75
N PHE A 34 1.83 -26.59 12.41
CA PHE A 34 1.24 -26.33 13.72
C PHE A 34 2.26 -26.69 14.81
N PRO A 35 2.34 -25.92 15.91
CA PRO A 35 3.08 -26.30 17.10
C PRO A 35 2.60 -27.67 17.62
N PRO A 36 3.52 -28.52 18.12
CA PRO A 36 3.12 -29.79 18.71
C PRO A 36 2.23 -29.55 19.94
N SER A 37 1.23 -30.42 20.12
CA SER A 37 0.52 -30.64 21.39
C SER A 37 -0.63 -29.69 21.78
N VAL A 38 -1.20 -28.90 20.87
CA VAL A 38 -2.40 -28.11 21.18
C VAL A 38 -3.48 -28.31 20.12
N LYS A 39 -4.66 -28.78 20.53
CA LYS A 39 -5.88 -28.68 19.71
C LYS A 39 -6.34 -27.23 19.77
N SER A 40 -6.49 -26.61 18.62
CA SER A 40 -6.97 -25.24 18.48
C SER A 40 -7.89 -25.17 17.27
N ASP A 41 -8.99 -24.45 17.43
CA ASP A 41 -10.03 -24.34 16.41
C ASP A 41 -9.59 -23.43 15.24
N TYR A 42 -8.55 -22.61 15.44
CA TYR A 42 -8.08 -21.63 14.47
C TYR A 42 -6.55 -21.56 14.41
N GLY A 43 -5.99 -21.55 13.20
CA GLY A 43 -4.60 -21.21 12.94
C GLY A 43 -4.44 -19.74 12.57
N LYS A 44 -3.27 -19.17 12.92
CA LYS A 44 -2.79 -17.85 12.51
C LYS A 44 -1.43 -18.01 11.84
N LEU A 45 -1.29 -17.55 10.61
CA LEU A 45 -0.05 -17.58 9.85
C LEU A 45 0.43 -16.16 9.57
N LEU A 46 1.65 -15.84 9.97
CA LEU A 46 2.31 -14.58 9.62
C LEU A 46 2.69 -14.59 8.14
N LEU A 47 2.40 -13.49 7.43
CA LEU A 47 2.87 -13.32 6.06
C LEU A 47 4.31 -12.81 6.02
N THR A 48 5.17 -13.63 5.44
CA THR A 48 6.61 -13.36 5.31
C THR A 48 6.96 -12.91 3.88
N PRO A 49 8.12 -12.27 3.69
CA PRO A 49 8.64 -11.93 2.36
C PRO A 49 8.60 -13.06 1.32
N GLU A 50 8.89 -14.29 1.72
CA GLU A 50 8.86 -15.48 0.86
C GLU A 50 7.45 -15.78 0.34
N ILE A 51 6.43 -15.54 1.17
CA ILE A 51 5.02 -15.72 0.76
C ILE A 51 4.66 -14.67 -0.28
N TYR A 52 5.01 -13.40 -0.05
CA TYR A 52 4.74 -12.35 -1.03
C TYR A 52 5.46 -12.60 -2.37
N ASP A 53 6.70 -13.08 -2.34
CA ASP A 53 7.47 -13.41 -3.56
C ASP A 53 6.82 -14.52 -4.39
N ALA A 54 6.27 -15.52 -3.71
CA ALA A 54 5.62 -16.66 -4.35
C ALA A 54 4.17 -16.39 -4.77
N SER A 55 3.57 -15.28 -4.32
CA SER A 55 2.18 -14.90 -4.59
C SER A 55 2.09 -13.87 -5.71
N GLU A 56 0.90 -13.75 -6.29
CA GLU A 56 0.51 -12.59 -7.07
C GLU A 56 0.24 -11.37 -6.17
N LYS A 57 0.12 -10.20 -6.80
CA LYS A 57 -0.14 -8.94 -6.10
C LYS A 57 -1.33 -9.04 -5.16
N SER A 58 -1.19 -8.43 -3.97
CA SER A 58 -2.21 -8.43 -2.93
C SER A 58 -2.69 -9.81 -2.45
N LEU A 59 -1.96 -10.90 -2.74
CA LEU A 59 -2.27 -12.28 -2.32
C LEU A 59 -3.61 -12.80 -2.87
N ALA A 60 -4.07 -12.27 -4.01
CA ALA A 60 -5.35 -12.68 -4.60
C ALA A 60 -5.41 -14.20 -4.89
N ASP A 61 -4.26 -14.80 -5.13
CA ASP A 61 -4.07 -16.19 -5.49
C ASP A 61 -3.81 -17.11 -4.31
N ALA A 62 -3.70 -16.61 -3.08
CA ALA A 62 -3.47 -17.47 -1.92
C ALA A 62 -4.66 -18.40 -1.67
N ARG A 63 -4.37 -19.70 -1.50
CA ARG A 63 -5.38 -20.73 -1.14
C ARG A 63 -4.83 -21.65 -0.06
N ILE A 64 -5.62 -21.90 0.99
CA ILE A 64 -5.29 -22.88 2.02
C ILE A 64 -6.09 -24.15 1.77
N ILE A 65 -5.41 -25.29 1.68
CA ILE A 65 -6.01 -26.60 1.42
C ILE A 65 -5.67 -27.54 2.58
N ASN A 66 -6.68 -28.25 3.11
CA ASN A 66 -6.50 -29.24 4.16
C ASN A 66 -6.01 -30.60 3.59
N GLY A 67 -5.74 -31.57 4.47
CA GLY A 67 -5.24 -32.90 4.11
C GLY A 67 -6.21 -33.75 3.29
N GLU A 68 -7.51 -33.42 3.32
CA GLU A 68 -8.55 -34.06 2.51
C GLU A 68 -8.72 -33.42 1.12
N GLY A 69 -7.98 -32.34 0.84
CA GLY A 69 -8.10 -31.59 -0.41
C GLY A 69 -9.20 -30.52 -0.40
N GLY A 70 -9.84 -30.30 0.75
CA GLY A 70 -10.85 -29.25 0.93
C GLY A 70 -10.20 -27.87 1.08
N GLU A 71 -10.78 -26.89 0.40
CA GLU A 71 -10.40 -25.48 0.56
C GLU A 71 -10.84 -24.95 1.92
N VAL A 72 -9.93 -24.26 2.60
CA VAL A 72 -10.11 -23.75 3.95
C VAL A 72 -10.30 -22.23 3.85
N PRO A 73 -11.46 -21.69 4.29
CA PRO A 73 -11.68 -20.26 4.29
C PRO A 73 -10.71 -19.57 5.24
N TYR A 74 -10.30 -18.35 4.91
CA TYR A 74 -9.44 -17.55 5.75
C TYR A 74 -9.81 -16.08 5.73
N THR A 75 -9.28 -15.31 6.68
CA THR A 75 -9.32 -13.84 6.65
C THR A 75 -7.92 -13.27 6.76
N LEU A 76 -7.66 -12.20 6.01
CA LEU A 76 -6.41 -11.45 6.08
C LEU A 76 -6.60 -10.27 7.05
N LEU A 77 -5.82 -10.25 8.12
CA LEU A 77 -5.75 -9.13 9.05
C LEU A 77 -4.51 -8.29 8.72
N VAL A 78 -4.73 -7.02 8.39
CA VAL A 78 -3.66 -6.04 8.19
C VAL A 78 -3.56 -5.20 9.47
N LEU A 79 -2.43 -5.30 10.19
CA LEU A 79 -2.18 -4.60 11.44
C LEU A 79 -1.59 -3.19 11.17
N SER A 80 -2.27 -2.42 10.33
CA SER A 80 -1.88 -1.06 9.98
C SER A 80 -2.20 -0.07 11.10
N GLU A 81 -1.56 1.10 11.03
CA GLU A 81 -1.88 2.21 11.92
C GLU A 81 -3.34 2.62 11.72
N LYS A 82 -4.07 2.80 12.81
CA LYS A 82 -5.42 3.37 12.78
C LYS A 82 -5.42 4.68 13.54
N ARG A 83 -6.00 5.70 12.92
CA ARG A 83 -6.07 7.05 13.46
C ARG A 83 -7.53 7.43 13.62
N LYS A 84 -7.90 7.84 14.83
CA LYS A 84 -9.20 8.43 15.11
C LYS A 84 -8.97 9.89 15.46
N THR A 85 -9.68 10.77 14.77
CA THR A 85 -9.64 12.21 15.01
C THR A 85 -10.99 12.67 15.56
N ASP A 86 -10.97 13.26 16.75
CA ASP A 86 -12.13 13.85 17.40
C ASP A 86 -11.92 15.38 17.43
N TYR A 87 -12.62 16.11 16.55
CA TYR A 87 -12.50 17.57 16.44
C TYR A 87 -13.27 18.29 17.55
N LEU A 88 -12.70 19.40 18.02
CA LEU A 88 -13.28 20.26 19.04
C LEU A 88 -13.52 21.66 18.49
N SER A 89 -14.56 22.31 19.00
CA SER A 89 -14.75 23.74 18.77
C SER A 89 -13.70 24.50 19.57
N ALA A 90 -12.98 25.41 18.91
CA ALA A 90 -12.02 26.29 19.55
C ALA A 90 -12.22 27.73 19.06
N LYS A 91 -12.16 28.68 19.98
CA LYS A 91 -12.19 30.12 19.68
C LYS A 91 -10.80 30.70 19.89
N ILE A 92 -10.30 31.45 18.91
CA ILE A 92 -9.10 32.27 19.07
C ILE A 92 -9.49 33.49 19.90
N LEU A 93 -8.74 33.74 20.96
CA LEU A 93 -8.84 34.87 21.88
C LEU A 93 -7.48 35.57 21.96
N ASP A 94 -7.49 36.83 22.36
CA ASP A 94 -6.29 37.61 22.69
C ASP A 94 -5.18 37.53 21.64
N PHE A 95 -5.56 37.52 20.36
CA PHE A 95 -4.59 37.48 19.26
C PHE A 95 -3.74 38.76 19.25
N GLY A 96 -2.45 38.58 19.46
CA GLY A 96 -1.43 39.63 19.44
C GLY A 96 -0.31 39.24 18.48
N CYS A 97 0.09 40.18 17.64
CA CYS A 97 1.15 39.96 16.66
C CYS A 97 2.10 41.17 16.65
N THR A 98 3.39 40.88 16.74
CA THR A 98 4.49 41.84 16.70
C THR A 98 5.55 41.37 15.70
N SER A 99 6.59 42.17 15.48
CA SER A 99 7.71 41.77 14.61
C SER A 99 8.56 40.63 15.17
N SER A 100 8.50 40.36 16.49
CA SER A 100 9.31 39.31 17.14
C SER A 100 8.52 38.14 17.71
N GLU A 101 7.21 38.30 17.91
CA GLU A 101 6.34 37.26 18.47
C GLU A 101 4.90 37.38 17.95
N THR A 102 4.26 36.23 17.74
CA THR A 102 2.80 36.08 17.63
C THR A 102 2.30 35.23 18.79
N SER A 103 1.27 35.67 19.50
CA SER A 103 0.67 34.91 20.60
C SER A 103 -0.85 35.04 20.61
N PHE A 104 -1.54 33.98 20.99
CA PHE A 104 -2.99 33.94 21.12
C PHE A 104 -3.40 32.78 22.04
N ASP A 105 -4.61 32.90 22.58
CA ASP A 105 -5.24 31.85 23.38
C ASP A 105 -6.28 31.11 22.52
N LEU A 106 -6.34 29.79 22.63
CA LEU A 106 -7.40 28.95 22.12
C LEU A 106 -8.29 28.54 23.29
N TYR A 107 -9.58 28.85 23.22
CA TYR A 107 -10.57 28.44 24.20
C TYR A 107 -11.47 27.34 23.63
N MET A 108 -11.52 26.19 24.30
CA MET A 108 -12.27 25.01 23.84
C MET A 108 -13.55 24.74 24.65
N GLY A 109 -13.91 25.62 25.59
CA GLY A 109 -15.07 25.44 26.47
C GLY A 109 -14.71 24.85 27.84
N GLU A 110 -15.64 24.92 28.78
CA GLU A 110 -15.53 24.20 30.06
C GLU A 110 -15.91 22.73 29.89
N GLY A 111 -15.22 21.84 30.60
CA GLY A 111 -15.51 20.40 30.53
C GLY A 111 -15.17 19.78 29.16
N VAL A 112 -14.25 20.41 28.41
CA VAL A 112 -13.82 19.94 27.10
C VAL A 112 -13.29 18.51 27.16
N ALA A 113 -13.61 17.71 26.14
CA ALA A 113 -12.98 16.40 25.97
C ALA A 113 -11.46 16.54 25.80
N ALA A 114 -10.73 15.45 26.07
CA ALA A 114 -9.27 15.45 25.92
C ALA A 114 -8.85 15.81 24.49
N HIS A 115 -7.73 16.51 24.32
CA HIS A 115 -7.15 16.94 23.05
C HIS A 115 -5.62 16.92 23.10
N ASN A 116 -4.98 16.77 21.93
CA ASN A 116 -3.53 16.60 21.86
C ASN A 116 -2.89 17.17 20.59
N ARG A 117 -3.67 17.82 19.73
CA ARG A 117 -3.18 18.46 18.51
C ARG A 117 -3.88 19.78 18.23
N ILE A 118 -3.11 20.69 17.67
CA ILE A 118 -3.62 21.89 17.00
C ILE A 118 -3.15 21.90 15.55
N LYS A 119 -4.00 22.37 14.63
CA LYS A 119 -3.63 22.75 13.27
C LYS A 119 -3.92 24.22 13.08
N LEU A 120 -2.90 25.00 12.73
CA LEU A 120 -3.05 26.44 12.49
C LEU A 120 -3.34 26.70 11.01
N GLN A 121 -4.06 27.79 10.76
CA GLN A 121 -4.35 28.32 9.43
C GLN A 121 -3.73 29.71 9.33
N THR A 122 -2.97 29.94 8.27
CA THR A 122 -2.29 31.22 8.01
C THR A 122 -2.25 31.48 6.51
N PRO A 123 -2.38 32.73 6.07
CA PRO A 123 -2.15 33.11 4.67
C PRO A 123 -0.65 33.30 4.36
N ALA A 124 0.23 33.25 5.36
CA ALA A 124 1.66 33.41 5.14
C ALA A 124 2.23 32.22 4.37
N GLU A 125 3.23 32.51 3.54
CA GLU A 125 3.97 31.52 2.76
C GLU A 125 5.47 31.74 2.99
N ASN A 126 6.29 30.72 2.72
CA ASN A 126 7.76 30.83 2.77
C ASN A 126 8.30 31.32 4.13
N PHE A 127 7.94 30.61 5.19
CA PHE A 127 8.35 30.92 6.55
C PHE A 127 8.83 29.67 7.32
N ALA A 128 9.61 29.88 8.37
CA ALA A 128 9.96 28.85 9.34
C ALA A 128 10.09 29.49 10.73
N TYR A 129 9.20 29.10 11.66
CA TYR A 129 9.13 29.66 12.99
C TYR A 129 9.13 28.57 14.05
N SER A 130 9.73 28.88 15.20
CA SER A 130 9.64 28.03 16.39
C SER A 130 8.49 28.48 17.29
N LEU A 131 7.91 27.55 18.05
CA LEU A 131 6.83 27.84 18.99
C LEU A 131 6.91 27.01 20.26
N TRP A 132 6.15 27.45 21.26
CA TRP A 132 5.81 26.66 22.44
C TRP A 132 4.33 26.82 22.80
N LEU A 133 3.81 25.85 23.55
CA LEU A 133 2.42 25.80 23.98
C LEU A 133 2.33 25.68 25.50
N GLU A 134 1.42 26.45 26.06
CA GLU A 134 0.99 26.33 27.45
C GLU A 134 -0.47 25.94 27.54
N SER A 135 -0.88 25.34 28.66
CA SER A 135 -2.27 25.00 28.95
C SER A 135 -2.72 25.59 30.28
N SER A 136 -4.00 25.93 30.37
CA SER A 136 -4.62 26.46 31.58
C SER A 136 -6.10 26.11 31.66
N ASN A 137 -6.65 26.06 32.87
CA ASN A 137 -8.09 25.96 33.11
C ASN A 137 -8.72 27.31 33.51
N ASP A 138 -7.91 28.28 33.95
CA ASP A 138 -8.38 29.49 34.63
C ASP A 138 -7.79 30.80 34.05
N LYS A 139 -6.98 30.69 32.97
CA LYS A 139 -6.17 31.76 32.36
C LYS A 139 -5.15 32.44 33.30
N LYS A 140 -5.02 31.97 34.54
CA LYS A 140 -4.14 32.55 35.58
C LYS A 140 -2.92 31.68 35.80
N LYS A 141 -3.10 30.36 35.86
CA LYS A 141 -2.03 29.38 36.06
C LYS A 141 -1.79 28.64 34.74
N TRP A 142 -0.59 28.82 34.20
CA TRP A 142 -0.18 28.22 32.94
C TRP A 142 0.85 27.11 33.18
N LYS A 143 0.73 26.03 32.41
CA LYS A 143 1.68 24.91 32.39
C LYS A 143 2.16 24.70 30.97
N ILE A 144 3.48 24.73 30.76
CA ILE A 144 4.05 24.42 29.45
C ILE A 144 3.79 22.93 29.13
N ILE A 145 3.10 22.67 28.03
CA ILE A 145 2.77 21.31 27.56
C ILE A 145 3.57 20.89 26.32
N LYS A 146 4.11 21.86 25.59
CA LYS A 146 5.06 21.64 24.48
C LYS A 146 6.05 22.79 24.50
N LYS A 147 7.28 22.51 24.92
CA LYS A 147 8.34 23.53 24.97
C LYS A 147 8.87 23.90 23.58
N ASN A 148 8.74 22.98 22.62
CA ASN A 148 9.45 23.02 21.34
C ASN A 148 8.53 22.51 20.23
N GLY A 149 8.24 23.34 19.23
CA GLY A 149 7.63 22.93 17.97
C GLY A 149 8.07 23.86 16.86
N TRP A 150 7.95 23.42 15.61
CA TRP A 150 8.21 24.24 14.44
C TRP A 150 6.95 24.36 13.59
N LEU A 151 6.78 25.52 12.96
CA LEU A 151 5.85 25.73 11.86
C LEU A 151 6.68 26.14 10.66
N PHE A 152 6.40 25.57 9.51
CA PHE A 152 7.04 26.01 8.28
C PHE A 152 6.13 25.85 7.07
N ASP A 153 6.37 26.71 6.10
CA ASP A 153 5.91 26.59 4.73
C ASP A 153 7.10 26.97 3.86
N VAL A 154 7.57 26.04 3.02
CA VAL A 154 8.70 26.27 2.13
C VAL A 154 8.26 25.84 0.73
N THR A 155 8.16 26.81 -0.17
CA THR A 155 7.83 26.57 -1.57
C THR A 155 9.08 26.77 -2.44
N THR A 156 9.29 25.84 -3.35
CA THR A 156 10.31 25.87 -4.41
C THR A 156 9.62 25.69 -5.76
N ASP A 157 10.35 25.81 -6.87
CA ASP A 157 9.81 25.56 -8.21
C ASP A 157 9.27 24.12 -8.38
N ASP A 158 9.85 23.16 -7.64
CA ASP A 158 9.55 21.73 -7.79
C ASP A 158 8.58 21.16 -6.74
N TYR A 159 8.48 21.79 -5.56
CA TYR A 159 7.70 21.27 -4.43
C TYR A 159 7.35 22.33 -3.39
N ARG A 160 6.29 22.05 -2.62
CA ARG A 160 5.90 22.80 -1.41
C ARG A 160 5.90 21.87 -0.19
N SER A 161 6.65 22.23 0.84
CA SER A 161 6.73 21.52 2.12
C SER A 161 6.05 22.36 3.21
N GLN A 162 5.03 21.81 3.87
CA GLN A 162 4.27 22.54 4.89
C GLN A 162 4.08 21.71 6.16
N HIS A 163 4.30 22.34 7.31
CA HIS A 163 4.00 21.79 8.63
C HIS A 163 3.32 22.85 9.50
N LEU A 164 1.99 22.74 9.63
CA LEU A 164 1.15 23.64 10.44
C LEU A 164 0.48 22.95 11.63
N GLN A 165 0.89 21.71 11.93
CA GLN A 165 0.28 20.89 12.97
C GLN A 165 1.25 20.65 14.11
N ILE A 166 0.80 20.89 15.34
CA ILE A 166 1.60 20.68 16.54
C ILE A 166 0.91 19.65 17.42
N SER A 167 1.65 18.59 17.78
CA SER A 167 1.23 17.62 18.78
C SER A 167 1.82 17.89 20.16
N TYR A 168 1.08 17.54 21.19
CA TYR A 168 1.43 17.66 22.61
C TYR A 168 0.77 16.51 23.39
N PRO A 169 1.11 16.29 24.69
CA PRO A 169 0.45 15.26 25.49
C PRO A 169 -1.07 15.49 25.61
N ASP A 170 -1.84 14.42 25.82
CA ASP A 170 -3.28 14.52 26.09
C ASP A 170 -3.55 15.53 27.22
N SER A 171 -4.42 16.49 26.94
CA SER A 171 -4.82 17.58 27.84
C SER A 171 -6.33 17.73 27.85
N THR A 172 -6.91 18.03 29.00
CA THR A 172 -8.33 18.40 29.16
C THR A 172 -8.46 19.87 29.56
N ALA A 173 -7.49 20.70 29.20
CA ALA A 173 -7.42 22.08 29.62
C ALA A 173 -8.38 22.95 28.81
N ASN A 174 -9.08 23.87 29.47
CA ASN A 174 -10.04 24.76 28.79
C ASN A 174 -9.36 25.78 27.86
N TYR A 175 -8.08 26.08 28.09
CA TYR A 175 -7.28 27.04 27.32
C TYR A 175 -5.94 26.46 26.89
N LEU A 176 -5.53 26.79 25.68
CA LEU A 176 -4.14 26.68 25.21
C LEU A 176 -3.61 28.06 24.85
N ARG A 177 -2.38 28.38 25.26
CA ARG A 177 -1.70 29.58 24.78
C ARG A 177 -0.62 29.17 23.80
N VAL A 178 -0.70 29.74 22.61
CA VAL A 178 0.27 29.54 21.54
C VAL A 178 1.22 30.72 21.53
N HIS A 179 2.52 30.44 21.46
CA HIS A 179 3.54 31.46 21.30
C HIS A 179 4.46 31.09 20.14
N ILE A 180 4.54 31.95 19.13
CA ILE A 180 5.31 31.74 17.92
C ILE A 180 6.39 32.81 17.87
N LYS A 181 7.66 32.40 17.85
CA LYS A 181 8.80 33.31 17.72
C LYS A 181 8.97 33.65 16.25
N THR A 182 8.71 34.91 15.91
CA THR A 182 8.70 35.39 14.52
C THR A 182 9.89 36.25 14.14
N LYS A 183 10.90 36.32 15.02
CA LYS A 183 12.12 37.12 14.82
C LYS A 183 12.69 36.89 13.41
N ASP A 184 13.04 37.98 12.74
CA ASP A 184 13.74 38.05 11.45
C ASP A 184 12.91 37.76 10.18
N ALA A 185 11.72 37.15 10.25
CA ALA A 185 10.85 36.91 9.07
C ALA A 185 9.49 37.63 9.09
N GLY A 186 9.20 38.43 10.14
CA GLY A 186 8.01 39.29 10.20
C GLY A 186 6.81 38.66 10.90
N ALA A 187 5.80 39.47 11.18
CA ALA A 187 4.57 39.10 11.88
C ALA A 187 3.84 37.91 11.20
N LEU A 188 3.51 36.85 11.94
CA LEU A 188 2.74 35.70 11.43
C LEU A 188 1.25 35.89 11.73
N GLN A 189 0.45 36.16 10.70
CA GLN A 189 -1.01 36.24 10.84
C GLN A 189 -1.62 34.84 10.97
N ILE A 190 -2.56 34.66 11.90
CA ILE A 190 -3.31 33.40 12.07
C ILE A 190 -4.78 33.69 11.78
N THR A 191 -5.34 32.98 10.81
CA THR A 191 -6.74 33.14 10.38
C THR A 191 -7.67 32.09 10.99
N GLY A 192 -7.11 31.01 11.53
CA GLY A 192 -7.89 29.94 12.14
C GLY A 192 -7.02 28.93 12.87
N ALA A 193 -7.67 28.13 13.70
CA ALA A 193 -7.06 27.03 14.43
C ALA A 193 -8.09 25.92 14.63
N GLU A 194 -7.69 24.69 14.35
CA GLU A 194 -8.44 23.48 14.67
C GLU A 194 -7.78 22.83 15.87
N VAL A 195 -8.56 22.50 16.89
CA VAL A 195 -8.10 21.68 18.02
C VAL A 195 -8.77 20.32 17.92
N PHE A 196 -8.00 19.26 18.07
CA PHE A 196 -8.53 17.91 18.02
C PHE A 196 -7.75 16.96 18.89
N ARG A 197 -8.39 15.85 19.21
CA ARG A 197 -7.73 14.67 19.74
C ARG A 197 -7.45 13.72 18.62
N GLU A 198 -6.22 13.28 18.52
CA GLU A 198 -5.85 12.18 17.68
C GLU A 198 -5.46 10.98 18.53
N THR A 199 -6.20 9.88 18.40
CA THR A 199 -5.83 8.60 18.99
C THR A 199 -5.20 7.74 17.92
N VAL A 200 -3.94 7.36 18.12
CA VAL A 200 -3.19 6.49 17.21
C VAL A 200 -3.13 5.10 17.82
N MET A 201 -3.72 4.12 17.14
CA MET A 201 -3.40 2.72 17.36
C MET A 201 -2.17 2.40 16.49
N PRO A 202 -0.99 2.16 17.08
CA PRO A 202 0.23 2.00 16.31
C PRO A 202 0.12 0.78 15.39
N ALA A 203 0.69 0.90 14.19
CA ALA A 203 0.90 -0.25 13.33
C ALA A 203 1.81 -1.27 14.03
N GLN A 204 1.59 -2.55 13.77
CA GLN A 204 2.67 -3.52 13.92
C GLN A 204 3.43 -3.55 12.60
N GLU A 205 4.66 -3.07 12.61
CA GLU A 205 5.47 -2.97 11.39
C GLU A 205 6.37 -4.20 11.21
N ILE A 206 6.61 -4.56 9.96
CA ILE A 206 7.72 -5.41 9.54
C ILE A 206 8.74 -4.54 8.81
N LYS A 207 10.00 -4.69 9.19
CA LYS A 207 11.14 -4.10 8.46
C LYS A 207 11.55 -5.06 7.34
N TYR A 208 11.77 -4.52 6.15
CA TYR A 208 12.19 -5.31 5.02
C TYR A 208 13.69 -5.16 4.75
N GLY A 209 14.34 -6.31 4.49
CA GLY A 209 15.71 -6.36 4.01
C GLY A 209 15.83 -5.83 2.59
N TYR A 210 16.91 -5.11 2.34
CA TYR A 210 17.27 -4.61 1.02
C TYR A 210 18.78 -4.43 0.92
N THR A 211 19.26 -4.34 -0.31
CA THR A 211 20.62 -3.93 -0.67
C THR A 211 20.58 -2.60 -1.41
N VAL A 212 21.61 -1.77 -1.23
CA VAL A 212 21.74 -0.53 -1.98
C VAL A 212 22.47 -0.84 -3.29
N GLU A 213 21.77 -0.79 -4.42
CA GLU A 213 22.36 -1.06 -5.74
C GLU A 213 23.18 0.11 -6.27
N SER A 214 22.72 1.35 -6.00
CA SER A 214 23.38 2.55 -6.49
C SER A 214 23.04 3.75 -5.61
N THR A 215 23.98 4.69 -5.55
CA THR A 215 23.77 6.02 -4.98
C THR A 215 24.42 7.05 -5.88
N GLY A 216 23.96 8.30 -5.80
CA GLY A 216 24.65 9.39 -6.45
C GLY A 216 24.04 10.74 -6.11
N VAL A 217 24.66 11.79 -6.64
CA VAL A 217 24.23 13.18 -6.47
C VAL A 217 24.37 13.89 -7.79
N LYS A 218 23.32 14.62 -8.21
CA LYS A 218 23.29 15.39 -9.45
C LYS A 218 22.25 16.50 -9.31
N ASP A 219 22.59 17.70 -9.77
CA ASP A 219 21.67 18.85 -9.83
C ASP A 219 20.95 19.12 -8.50
N GLY A 220 21.68 19.08 -7.37
CA GLY A 220 21.13 19.30 -6.04
C GLY A 220 20.26 18.16 -5.49
N VAL A 221 20.17 17.02 -6.17
CA VAL A 221 19.40 15.84 -5.75
C VAL A 221 20.32 14.67 -5.45
N SER A 222 20.21 14.09 -4.25
CA SER A 222 20.83 12.80 -3.93
C SER A 222 19.83 11.68 -4.19
N TRP A 223 20.29 10.53 -4.68
CA TRP A 223 19.42 9.35 -4.78
C TRP A 223 20.07 8.11 -4.17
N MET A 224 19.21 7.20 -3.70
CA MET A 224 19.56 5.87 -3.25
C MET A 224 18.60 4.85 -3.86
N GLU A 225 19.13 3.87 -4.58
CA GLU A 225 18.36 2.78 -5.17
C GLU A 225 18.40 1.55 -4.26
N LEU A 226 17.24 1.19 -3.72
CA LEU A 226 17.04 0.07 -2.81
C LEU A 226 16.49 -1.11 -3.61
N LYS A 227 17.19 -2.24 -3.59
CA LYS A 227 16.68 -3.51 -4.12
C LYS A 227 16.34 -4.44 -2.98
N PHE A 228 15.08 -4.83 -2.91
CA PHE A 228 14.59 -5.75 -1.91
C PHE A 228 15.01 -7.18 -2.22
N ASP A 229 15.05 -8.01 -1.18
CA ASP A 229 15.45 -9.42 -1.28
C ASP A 229 14.43 -10.25 -2.09
N TYR A 230 13.19 -9.75 -2.24
CA TYR A 230 12.07 -10.40 -2.91
C TYR A 230 11.31 -9.44 -3.83
N LYS A 231 10.48 -9.97 -4.73
CA LYS A 231 9.88 -9.21 -5.84
C LYS A 231 8.66 -8.36 -5.48
N ASN A 232 7.84 -8.83 -4.55
CA ASN A 232 6.52 -8.25 -4.26
C ASN A 232 6.43 -7.75 -2.82
N ILE A 233 7.47 -7.07 -2.31
CA ILE A 233 7.47 -6.60 -0.93
C ILE A 233 6.46 -5.45 -0.76
N PRO A 234 5.46 -5.58 0.14
CA PRO A 234 4.46 -4.53 0.36
C PRO A 234 5.03 -3.45 1.29
N VAL A 235 5.65 -2.43 0.70
CA VAL A 235 6.21 -1.28 1.45
C VAL A 235 5.15 -0.17 1.51
N SER A 236 4.97 0.42 2.68
CA SER A 236 4.03 1.53 2.89
C SER A 236 4.64 2.71 3.67
N ARG A 237 5.89 2.57 4.13
CA ARG A 237 6.54 3.56 4.98
C ARG A 237 8.05 3.51 4.82
N LEU A 238 8.68 4.69 4.73
CA LEU A 238 10.12 4.85 4.87
C LEU A 238 10.43 5.70 6.10
N TYR A 239 11.49 5.34 6.82
CA TYR A 239 12.15 6.21 7.77
C TYR A 239 13.51 6.61 7.21
N LEU A 240 13.79 7.91 7.12
CA LEU A 240 15.07 8.46 6.70
C LEU A 240 15.74 9.11 7.90
N THR A 241 16.92 8.60 8.26
CA THR A 241 17.76 9.19 9.30
C THR A 241 19.11 9.58 8.74
N ALA A 242 19.66 10.70 9.21
CA ALA A 242 20.98 11.20 8.84
C ALA A 242 21.76 11.67 10.08
N ALA A 243 23.08 11.77 9.95
CA ALA A 243 23.96 12.23 11.02
C ALA A 243 23.87 13.75 11.27
N ASP A 244 23.44 14.52 10.27
CA ASP A 244 23.26 15.96 10.40
C ASP A 244 22.25 16.31 11.48
N LYS A 245 22.52 17.42 12.17
CA LYS A 245 21.73 17.89 13.32
C LYS A 245 20.58 18.82 12.93
N ASN A 246 20.75 19.55 11.83
CA ASN A 246 19.80 20.56 11.37
C ASN A 246 19.62 20.40 9.86
N TYR A 247 18.46 19.93 9.43
CA TYR A 247 18.10 19.82 8.02
C TYR A 247 16.59 19.78 7.85
N GLN A 248 16.16 20.18 6.66
CA GLN A 248 14.85 19.90 6.08
C GLN A 248 15.09 19.46 4.65
N ARG A 249 14.50 18.35 4.22
CA ARG A 249 14.63 17.82 2.86
C ARG A 249 13.28 17.34 2.36
N HIS A 250 12.96 17.73 1.14
CA HIS A 250 11.89 17.09 0.38
C HIS A 250 12.40 15.77 -0.19
N VAL A 251 11.60 14.73 -0.09
CA VAL A 251 11.95 13.37 -0.48
C VAL A 251 10.89 12.85 -1.43
N LYS A 252 11.32 12.35 -2.58
CA LYS A 252 10.46 11.65 -3.54
C LYS A 252 10.74 10.16 -3.49
N ILE A 253 9.67 9.37 -3.54
CA ILE A 253 9.73 7.91 -3.58
C ILE A 253 9.32 7.48 -4.98
N MET A 254 10.23 6.78 -5.64
CA MET A 254 10.11 6.38 -7.04
C MET A 254 10.17 4.86 -7.15
N ILE A 255 9.43 4.30 -8.11
CA ILE A 255 9.52 2.90 -8.53
C ILE A 255 10.00 2.85 -9.99
N PRO A 256 10.50 1.69 -10.47
CA PRO A 256 10.75 1.50 -11.89
C PRO A 256 9.53 1.88 -12.74
N GLY A 257 9.76 2.69 -13.76
CA GLY A 257 8.77 3.16 -14.72
C GLY A 257 8.96 2.54 -16.11
N ASP A 258 8.48 3.24 -17.14
CA ASP A 258 8.56 2.82 -18.53
C ASP A 258 9.87 3.24 -19.19
N LYS A 259 10.11 2.82 -20.44
CA LYS A 259 11.36 3.11 -21.16
C LYS A 259 11.72 4.61 -21.24
N ASP A 260 10.72 5.47 -21.48
CA ASP A 260 10.93 6.91 -21.65
C ASP A 260 11.06 7.66 -20.31
N LYS A 261 10.53 7.06 -19.24
CA LYS A 261 10.60 7.58 -17.86
C LYS A 261 10.93 6.41 -16.93
N PRO A 262 12.23 6.08 -16.78
CA PRO A 262 12.67 4.86 -16.09
C PRO A 262 12.29 4.85 -14.60
N TRP A 263 11.87 6.00 -14.07
CA TRP A 263 11.40 6.16 -12.71
C TRP A 263 10.04 6.86 -12.71
N ARG A 264 9.11 6.29 -11.94
CA ARG A 264 7.77 6.84 -11.72
C ARG A 264 7.61 7.16 -10.24
N GLN A 265 7.24 8.40 -9.93
CA GLN A 265 6.93 8.84 -8.58
C GLN A 265 5.67 8.16 -8.07
N ILE A 266 5.70 7.63 -6.85
CA ILE A 266 4.54 7.07 -6.15
C ILE A 266 4.16 7.86 -4.90
N ALA A 267 5.12 8.58 -4.31
CA ALA A 267 4.89 9.38 -3.13
C ALA A 267 5.97 10.45 -2.96
N GLU A 268 5.71 11.40 -2.08
CA GLU A 268 6.67 12.38 -1.63
C GLU A 268 6.38 12.79 -0.18
N GLY A 269 7.34 13.43 0.47
CA GLY A 269 7.17 13.96 1.81
C GLY A 269 8.39 14.73 2.28
N THR A 270 8.25 15.44 3.40
CA THR A 270 9.33 16.24 3.99
C THR A 270 9.87 15.55 5.23
N VAL A 271 11.19 15.38 5.29
CA VAL A 271 11.89 14.96 6.51
C VAL A 271 12.66 16.14 7.08
N TRP A 272 12.70 16.25 8.39
CA TRP A 272 13.44 17.31 9.06
C TRP A 272 13.98 16.86 10.40
N LYS A 273 15.03 17.56 10.82
CA LYS A 273 15.59 17.49 12.16
C LYS A 273 16.11 18.88 12.50
N PHE A 274 15.75 19.41 13.64
CA PHE A 274 16.17 20.74 14.11
C PHE A 274 16.75 20.63 15.52
N ASP A 275 18.03 20.27 15.65
CA ASP A 275 18.78 20.32 16.89
C ASP A 275 19.55 21.65 17.01
N THR A 276 18.83 22.71 17.37
CA THR A 276 19.37 24.07 17.62
C THR A 276 19.83 24.26 19.08
N GLY A 277 20.16 23.15 19.76
CA GLY A 277 20.60 23.11 21.15
C GLY A 277 19.46 23.24 22.17
N ARG A 278 18.60 24.25 22.05
CA ARG A 278 17.53 24.50 23.04
C ARG A 278 16.22 23.76 22.73
N TYR A 279 15.98 23.41 21.45
CA TYR A 279 14.68 22.98 20.95
C TYR A 279 14.74 21.88 19.86
N PRO A 280 15.04 20.61 20.22
CA PRO A 280 15.01 19.50 19.26
C PRO A 280 13.58 19.20 18.78
N ASP A 281 13.41 19.03 17.48
CA ASP A 281 12.20 18.53 16.80
C ASP A 281 12.60 17.76 15.53
N GLU A 282 11.89 16.69 15.19
CA GLU A 282 12.22 15.88 14.03
C GLU A 282 11.02 15.13 13.45
N ASN A 283 11.07 14.92 12.13
CA ASN A 283 10.26 13.95 11.42
C ASN A 283 11.15 13.19 10.43
N SER A 284 11.35 11.92 10.67
CA SER A 284 12.08 11.01 9.77
C SER A 284 11.15 10.19 8.88
N ARG A 285 9.83 10.27 9.11
CA ARG A 285 8.84 9.33 8.56
C ARG A 285 8.18 9.88 7.31
N ILE A 286 8.07 9.02 6.29
CA ILE A 286 7.32 9.25 5.06
C ILE A 286 6.33 8.09 4.89
N ASP A 287 5.04 8.40 4.95
CA ASP A 287 3.95 7.44 4.72
C ASP A 287 3.47 7.51 3.27
N PHE A 288 3.10 6.36 2.71
CA PHE A 288 2.50 6.29 1.38
C PHE A 288 1.59 5.07 1.25
N ASN A 289 0.82 5.03 0.15
CA ASN A 289 -0.03 3.88 -0.15
C ASN A 289 0.84 2.63 -0.30
N GLU A 290 0.43 1.55 0.36
CA GLU A 290 1.14 0.28 0.28
C GLU A 290 1.33 -0.13 -1.18
N THR A 291 2.58 -0.41 -1.55
CA THR A 291 2.97 -0.75 -2.92
C THR A 291 3.86 -1.98 -2.90
N ASP A 292 3.47 -3.01 -3.65
CA ASP A 292 4.28 -4.22 -3.87
C ASP A 292 5.45 -3.87 -4.81
N VAL A 293 6.68 -3.93 -4.29
CA VAL A 293 7.89 -3.51 -5.01
C VAL A 293 9.06 -4.47 -4.84
N SER A 294 9.90 -4.56 -5.88
CA SER A 294 11.22 -5.20 -5.84
C SER A 294 12.34 -4.18 -5.75
N LYS A 295 12.06 -2.93 -6.14
CA LYS A 295 13.02 -1.83 -6.17
C LYS A 295 12.35 -0.51 -5.85
N LEU A 296 13.03 0.34 -5.09
CA LEU A 296 12.68 1.74 -4.88
C LEU A 296 13.89 2.62 -5.21
N ARG A 297 13.62 3.85 -5.64
CA ARG A 297 14.59 4.93 -5.58
C ARG A 297 14.05 6.01 -4.65
N VAL A 298 14.88 6.40 -3.68
CA VAL A 298 14.62 7.52 -2.78
C VAL A 298 15.42 8.71 -3.28
N GLU A 299 14.76 9.76 -3.72
CA GLU A 299 15.38 11.01 -4.16
C GLU A 299 15.24 12.07 -3.06
N ILE A 300 16.35 12.65 -2.64
CA ILE A 300 16.46 13.65 -1.56
C ILE A 300 16.87 14.96 -2.22
N HIS A 301 15.94 15.92 -2.24
CA HIS A 301 16.19 17.26 -2.79
C HIS A 301 16.94 18.10 -1.78
N ASN A 302 18.24 18.32 -2.04
CA ASN A 302 19.10 19.14 -1.18
C ASN A 302 19.03 20.63 -1.49
N GLY A 303 18.63 20.99 -2.72
CA GLY A 303 18.75 22.37 -3.22
C GLY A 303 20.22 22.79 -3.23
N ASP A 304 20.50 23.99 -2.72
CA ASP A 304 21.86 24.52 -2.59
C ASP A 304 22.64 23.94 -1.40
N ASN A 305 22.02 23.08 -0.60
CA ASN A 305 22.70 22.46 0.55
C ASN A 305 23.54 21.26 0.13
N ALA A 306 24.56 20.96 0.93
CA ALA A 306 25.29 19.71 0.81
C ALA A 306 24.38 18.48 1.05
N PRO A 307 24.67 17.34 0.41
CA PRO A 307 24.02 16.06 0.70
C PRO A 307 24.10 15.67 2.19
N LEU A 308 23.05 15.01 2.69
CA LEU A 308 23.00 14.51 4.06
C LEU A 308 24.05 13.40 4.30
N LYS A 309 24.73 13.48 5.44
CA LYS A 309 25.79 12.55 5.86
C LYS A 309 25.19 11.31 6.51
N ASN A 310 25.76 10.15 6.19
CA ASN A 310 25.36 8.85 6.75
C ASN A 310 23.85 8.60 6.68
N THR A 311 23.25 8.89 5.52
CA THR A 311 21.82 8.69 5.29
C THR A 311 21.49 7.20 5.32
N GLN A 312 20.52 6.83 6.16
CA GLN A 312 20.01 5.47 6.29
C GLN A 312 18.50 5.46 6.01
N ILE A 313 18.05 4.46 5.27
CA ILE A 313 16.63 4.22 5.01
C ILE A 313 16.18 2.97 5.77
N THR A 314 15.06 3.04 6.48
CA THR A 314 14.36 1.84 6.95
C THR A 314 13.06 1.73 6.18
N ALA A 315 12.92 0.65 5.41
CA ALA A 315 11.69 0.36 4.67
C ALA A 315 10.79 -0.56 5.51
N CYS A 316 9.53 -0.13 5.71
CA CYS A 316 8.56 -0.83 6.54
C CYS A 316 7.24 -1.06 5.78
N GLY A 317 6.53 -2.10 6.21
CA GLY A 317 5.14 -2.36 5.84
C GLY A 317 4.33 -2.83 7.04
N ALA A 318 3.02 -2.92 6.87
CA ALA A 318 2.14 -3.46 7.90
C ALA A 318 2.36 -4.97 8.06
N ARG A 319 2.40 -5.44 9.30
CA ARG A 319 2.32 -6.87 9.62
C ARG A 319 0.97 -7.40 9.15
N LYS A 320 1.00 -8.46 8.34
CA LYS A 320 -0.20 -9.12 7.84
C LYS A 320 -0.26 -10.55 8.32
N GLU A 321 -1.45 -10.98 8.71
CA GLU A 321 -1.68 -12.30 9.29
C GLU A 321 -2.89 -12.95 8.64
N ILE A 322 -2.77 -14.21 8.25
CA ILE A 322 -3.88 -15.03 7.78
C ILE A 322 -4.43 -15.82 8.97
N TYR A 323 -5.74 -15.72 9.20
CA TYR A 323 -6.45 -16.53 10.19
C TYR A 323 -7.38 -17.52 9.48
N PHE A 324 -7.36 -18.79 9.88
CA PHE A 324 -8.12 -19.86 9.21
C PHE A 324 -8.55 -20.96 10.20
N PRO A 325 -9.63 -21.73 9.94
CA PRO A 325 -10.04 -22.84 10.79
C PRO A 325 -9.01 -24.00 10.83
N GLY A 326 -8.64 -24.42 12.03
CA GLY A 326 -7.65 -25.46 12.33
C GLY A 326 -8.21 -26.88 12.57
N GLY A 327 -9.54 -27.05 12.49
CA GLY A 327 -10.23 -28.31 12.80
C GLY A 327 -10.28 -29.37 11.69
N GLY A 328 -9.77 -29.08 10.49
CA GLY A 328 -9.72 -29.99 9.34
C GLY A 328 -8.56 -30.98 9.38
N ALA A 329 -8.58 -31.94 8.44
CA ALA A 329 -7.51 -32.92 8.31
C ALA A 329 -6.15 -32.25 8.03
N LYS A 330 -5.09 -32.71 8.69
CA LYS A 330 -3.71 -32.28 8.45
C LYS A 330 -3.06 -33.16 7.36
N PRO A 331 -2.02 -32.68 6.65
CA PRO A 331 -1.40 -31.36 6.75
C PRO A 331 -2.19 -30.29 6.00
N TYR A 332 -2.14 -29.07 6.51
CA TYR A 332 -2.59 -27.89 5.79
C TYR A 332 -1.49 -27.41 4.83
N LYS A 333 -1.87 -26.91 3.67
CA LYS A 333 -0.96 -26.41 2.63
C LYS A 333 -1.42 -25.05 2.14
N LEU A 334 -0.48 -24.12 1.99
CA LEU A 334 -0.68 -22.83 1.34
C LEU A 334 -0.20 -22.95 -0.12
N PHE A 335 -1.11 -22.75 -1.07
CA PHE A 335 -0.83 -22.70 -2.50
C PHE A 335 -0.74 -21.24 -2.98
N LEU A 336 0.26 -20.96 -3.80
CA LEU A 336 0.59 -19.62 -4.33
C LEU A 336 1.02 -19.70 -5.82
N GLY A 337 1.06 -18.56 -6.49
CA GLY A 337 1.57 -18.31 -7.83
C GLY A 337 0.57 -18.51 -8.98
N ASN A 338 -0.74 -18.39 -8.74
CA ASN A 338 -1.75 -18.51 -9.79
C ASN A 338 -2.17 -17.12 -10.33
N THR A 339 -1.62 -16.75 -11.50
CA THR A 339 -1.88 -15.45 -12.17
C THR A 339 -3.34 -15.21 -12.55
N ASN A 340 -4.14 -16.28 -12.69
CA ASN A 340 -5.53 -16.20 -13.12
C ASN A 340 -6.51 -16.30 -11.94
N ALA A 341 -6.02 -16.52 -10.73
CA ALA A 341 -6.86 -16.64 -9.55
C ALA A 341 -7.48 -15.29 -9.19
N ARG A 342 -8.75 -15.32 -8.80
CA ARG A 342 -9.45 -14.16 -8.24
C ARG A 342 -9.25 -14.12 -6.73
N HIS A 343 -9.35 -12.92 -6.15
CA HIS A 343 -9.34 -12.77 -4.70
C HIS A 343 -10.49 -13.58 -4.08
N PRO A 344 -10.22 -14.41 -3.06
CA PRO A 344 -11.28 -15.18 -2.44
C PRO A 344 -12.17 -14.27 -1.58
N GLY A 345 -13.48 -14.55 -1.59
CA GLY A 345 -14.49 -13.83 -0.81
C GLY A 345 -15.11 -14.74 0.25
N TYR A 346 -14.37 -15.04 1.33
CA TYR A 346 -14.89 -15.86 2.42
C TYR A 346 -15.64 -15.03 3.47
N ASP A 347 -16.68 -15.62 4.07
CA ASP A 347 -17.47 -14.98 5.12
C ASP A 347 -16.73 -14.84 6.47
N MET A 348 -15.52 -15.40 6.60
CA MET A 348 -14.74 -15.42 7.84
C MET A 348 -14.47 -14.01 8.39
N ALA A 349 -14.30 -13.02 7.51
CA ALA A 349 -14.12 -11.63 7.91
C ALA A 349 -15.28 -11.10 8.76
N SER A 350 -16.51 -11.56 8.51
CA SER A 350 -17.73 -11.08 9.16
C SER A 350 -17.83 -11.48 10.63
N PHE A 351 -17.29 -12.65 10.99
CA PHE A 351 -17.35 -13.19 12.36
C PHE A 351 -16.00 -13.25 13.06
N PHE A 352 -14.88 -12.92 12.39
CA PHE A 352 -13.54 -12.92 12.97
C PHE A 352 -13.45 -12.16 14.31
N LYS A 353 -14.15 -11.03 14.42
CA LYS A 353 -14.18 -10.20 15.65
C LYS A 353 -14.80 -10.89 16.87
N HIS A 354 -15.54 -11.98 16.67
CA HIS A 354 -16.20 -12.75 17.74
C HIS A 354 -15.42 -14.02 18.12
N ILE A 355 -14.31 -14.33 17.43
CA ILE A 355 -13.47 -15.48 17.76
C ILE A 355 -12.70 -15.17 19.05
N ASP A 356 -12.74 -16.11 20.01
CA ASP A 356 -11.89 -16.04 21.18
C ASP A 356 -10.42 -16.21 20.77
N LYS A 357 -9.62 -15.18 21.04
CA LYS A 357 -8.20 -15.16 20.70
C LYS A 357 -7.42 -16.23 21.45
N ALA A 358 -7.90 -16.72 22.60
CA ALA A 358 -7.29 -17.83 23.33
C ALA A 358 -7.30 -19.15 22.52
N ASN A 359 -8.21 -19.28 21.56
CA ASN A 359 -8.35 -20.47 20.72
C ASN A 359 -7.59 -20.36 19.39
N ILE A 360 -6.73 -19.35 19.23
CA ILE A 360 -5.94 -19.13 18.02
C ILE A 360 -4.50 -19.59 18.24
N MET A 361 -3.99 -20.43 17.33
CA MET A 361 -2.62 -20.94 17.37
C MET A 361 -1.71 -20.28 16.34
N ASP A 362 -0.53 -19.82 16.79
CA ASP A 362 0.56 -19.36 15.92
C ASP A 362 1.13 -20.52 15.11
N CYS A 363 0.94 -20.48 13.78
CA CYS A 363 1.43 -21.46 12.82
C CYS A 363 2.62 -20.89 12.04
N GLY A 364 3.57 -21.76 11.70
CA GLY A 364 4.66 -21.44 10.76
C GLY A 364 4.34 -21.93 9.35
N LEU A 365 5.07 -21.42 8.35
CA LEU A 365 5.10 -22.02 7.02
C LEU A 365 6.44 -22.74 6.83
N GLY A 366 6.39 -24.00 6.42
CA GLY A 366 7.57 -24.70 5.94
C GLY A 366 8.10 -24.09 4.63
N VAL A 367 9.26 -24.55 4.17
CA VAL A 367 9.87 -24.06 2.93
C VAL A 367 8.89 -24.16 1.77
N ILE A 368 8.65 -23.03 1.09
CA ILE A 368 7.85 -22.96 -0.13
C ILE A 368 8.63 -23.66 -1.25
N LYS A 369 7.99 -24.61 -1.92
CA LYS A 369 8.58 -25.38 -3.03
C LYS A 369 7.69 -25.28 -4.26
N GLU A 370 8.31 -25.52 -5.41
CA GLU A 370 7.57 -25.72 -6.66
C GLU A 370 6.58 -26.88 -6.51
N ASN A 371 5.36 -26.65 -6.96
CA ASN A 371 4.32 -27.65 -7.01
C ASN A 371 4.58 -28.60 -8.19
N LYS A 372 4.91 -29.86 -7.91
CA LYS A 372 5.18 -30.87 -8.94
C LYS A 372 3.99 -31.17 -9.85
N LEU A 373 2.77 -30.81 -9.43
CA LEU A 373 1.56 -30.98 -10.22
C LEU A 373 1.25 -29.73 -11.06
N PHE A 374 2.08 -28.68 -11.00
CA PHE A 374 1.87 -27.46 -11.76
C PHE A 374 1.91 -27.76 -13.26
N ALA A 375 0.74 -27.60 -13.87
CA ALA A 375 0.48 -27.78 -15.27
C ALA A 375 -0.74 -26.89 -15.59
N PRO A 376 -0.53 -25.56 -15.65
CA PRO A 376 -1.62 -24.62 -15.82
C PRO A 376 -2.31 -24.90 -17.15
N ASP A 377 -3.63 -24.72 -17.18
CA ASP A 377 -4.39 -24.87 -18.41
C ASP A 377 -3.82 -23.93 -19.48
N ASP A 378 -3.38 -24.51 -20.60
CA ASP A 378 -2.82 -23.75 -21.72
C ASP A 378 -3.90 -22.80 -22.27
N PRO A 379 -3.69 -21.46 -22.22
CA PRO A 379 -4.70 -20.48 -22.58
C PRO A 379 -4.96 -20.41 -24.09
N ARG A 380 -4.18 -21.11 -24.92
CA ARG A 380 -4.34 -21.11 -26.38
C ARG A 380 -5.71 -21.66 -26.80
N PRO A 381 -6.36 -21.10 -27.84
CA PRO A 381 -7.57 -21.67 -28.44
C PRO A 381 -7.36 -23.14 -28.85
N TRP A 382 -8.42 -23.95 -28.79
CA TRP A 382 -8.35 -25.40 -29.12
C TRP A 382 -7.69 -25.68 -30.47
N LEU A 383 -7.91 -24.81 -31.45
CA LEU A 383 -7.37 -24.95 -32.80
C LEU A 383 -5.84 -24.79 -32.86
N GLU A 384 -5.27 -23.95 -31.99
CA GLU A 384 -3.81 -23.77 -31.85
C GLU A 384 -3.16 -24.91 -31.06
N LYS A 385 -3.92 -25.57 -30.18
CA LYS A 385 -3.49 -26.79 -29.47
C LYS A 385 -3.38 -27.99 -30.40
N HIS A 386 -4.14 -28.01 -31.51
CA HIS A 386 -4.18 -29.12 -32.47
C HIS A 386 -3.73 -28.68 -33.87
N PRO A 387 -2.42 -28.47 -34.10
CA PRO A 387 -1.89 -27.95 -35.37
C PRO A 387 -2.21 -28.85 -36.57
N LEU A 388 -2.38 -30.15 -36.36
CA LEU A 388 -2.82 -31.08 -37.40
C LEU A 388 -4.26 -30.85 -37.83
N VAL A 389 -5.17 -30.57 -36.89
CA VAL A 389 -6.57 -30.27 -37.18
C VAL A 389 -6.69 -28.92 -37.88
N PHE A 390 -5.92 -27.91 -37.42
CA PHE A 390 -5.83 -26.62 -38.09
C PHE A 390 -5.35 -26.75 -39.55
N ARG A 391 -4.26 -27.49 -39.79
CA ARG A 391 -3.75 -27.78 -41.14
C ARG A 391 -4.78 -28.52 -41.99
N ALA A 392 -5.48 -29.51 -41.42
CA ALA A 392 -6.51 -30.26 -42.14
C ALA A 392 -7.68 -29.36 -42.57
N ILE A 393 -8.15 -28.47 -41.68
CA ILE A 393 -9.19 -27.49 -42.00
C ILE A 393 -8.70 -26.52 -43.08
N LEU A 394 -7.46 -26.03 -42.98
CA LEU A 394 -6.89 -25.11 -43.96
C LEU A 394 -6.76 -25.76 -45.35
N ILE A 395 -6.31 -27.02 -45.42
CA ILE A 395 -6.27 -27.79 -46.67
C ILE A 395 -7.69 -27.98 -47.23
N ALA A 396 -8.67 -28.34 -46.38
CA ALA A 396 -10.04 -28.53 -46.82
C ALA A 396 -10.66 -27.24 -47.38
N VAL A 397 -10.40 -26.10 -46.75
CA VAL A 397 -10.83 -24.78 -47.25
C VAL A 397 -10.15 -24.44 -48.58
N CYS A 398 -8.83 -24.66 -48.72
CA CYS A 398 -8.12 -24.44 -49.97
C CYS A 398 -8.64 -25.32 -51.11
N LEU A 399 -8.93 -26.60 -50.84
CA LEU A 399 -9.53 -27.50 -51.83
C LEU A 399 -10.94 -27.07 -52.22
N LEU A 400 -11.76 -26.62 -51.26
CA LEU A 400 -13.09 -26.09 -51.51
C LEU A 400 -13.04 -24.83 -52.39
N LEU A 401 -12.16 -23.88 -52.06
CA LEU A 401 -11.98 -22.65 -52.84
C LEU A 401 -11.43 -22.94 -54.24
N GLY A 402 -10.45 -23.84 -54.37
CA GLY A 402 -9.95 -24.31 -55.66
C GLY A 402 -11.04 -24.97 -56.50
N PHE A 403 -11.88 -25.81 -55.89
CA PHE A 403 -13.02 -26.43 -56.56
C PHE A 403 -14.05 -25.39 -57.03
N ILE A 404 -14.40 -24.41 -56.19
CA ILE A 404 -15.33 -23.33 -56.57
C ILE A 404 -14.75 -22.51 -57.72
N PHE A 405 -13.45 -22.22 -57.70
CA PHE A 405 -12.77 -21.45 -58.74
C PHE A 405 -12.77 -22.21 -60.08
N LEU A 406 -12.43 -23.50 -60.08
CA LEU A 406 -12.45 -24.35 -61.27
C LEU A 406 -13.87 -24.53 -61.82
N ARG A 407 -14.87 -24.64 -60.95
CA ARG A 407 -16.27 -24.71 -61.37
C ARG A 407 -16.71 -23.41 -62.03
N ARG A 408 -16.37 -22.24 -61.47
CA ARG A 408 -16.69 -20.95 -62.09
C ARG A 408 -15.93 -20.70 -63.39
N SER A 409 -14.65 -21.07 -63.48
CA SER A 409 -13.89 -20.89 -64.71
C SER A 409 -14.38 -21.79 -65.85
N SER A 410 -14.83 -23.01 -65.53
CA SER A 410 -15.46 -23.91 -66.51
C SER A 410 -16.87 -23.47 -66.94
N GLU A 411 -17.60 -22.74 -66.10
CA GLU A 411 -18.87 -22.09 -66.48
C GLU A 411 -18.62 -20.85 -67.38
N ILE A 412 -17.55 -20.08 -67.16
CA ILE A 412 -17.16 -18.93 -68.01
C ILE A 412 -16.60 -19.39 -69.38
N ALA A 413 -15.88 -20.52 -69.43
CA ALA A 413 -15.37 -21.08 -70.69
C ALA A 413 -16.46 -21.68 -71.61
N LYS A 414 -17.73 -21.73 -71.16
CA LYS A 414 -18.85 -22.36 -71.87
C LYS A 414 -19.95 -21.38 -72.31
N GLY A 415 -19.63 -20.16 -72.74
CA GLY A 415 -20.62 -19.37 -73.48
C GLY A 415 -20.05 -18.20 -74.29
N PRO A 416 -20.77 -17.72 -75.33
CA PRO A 416 -21.43 -18.45 -76.43
C PRO A 416 -20.56 -18.41 -77.71
N GLY A 417 -20.92 -19.22 -78.70
CA GLY A 417 -20.24 -19.27 -80.00
C GLY A 417 -20.23 -17.92 -80.74
N VAL A 418 -19.13 -17.65 -81.44
CA VAL A 418 -19.04 -16.59 -82.45
C VAL A 418 -19.60 -17.17 -83.74
N GLU A 419 -20.82 -16.75 -84.12
CA GLU A 419 -21.21 -16.66 -85.52
C GLU A 419 -20.51 -15.45 -86.14
N SER A 420 -19.62 -15.72 -87.11
CA SER A 420 -19.51 -15.00 -88.38
C SER A 420 -18.59 -15.78 -89.31
#